data_AF-A0A959FE61-F1
#
_entry.id   AF-A0A959FE61-F1
#
_cell.length_a   1.000
_cell.length_b   1.000
_cell.length_c   1.000
_cell.angle_alpha   90.00
_cell.angle_beta   90.00
_cell.angle_gamma   90.00
#
_symmetry.space_group_name_H-M   'P 1'
#
loop_
_entity.id
_entity.type
_entity.pdbx_description
1 polymer ?
#
loop_
_entity_poly.entity_id
_entity_poly.type
_entity_poly.pdbx_seq_one_letter_code
_entity_poly.pdbx_strand_id
1 'polypeptide(L)'
;MNILLHRQALPEIWHEQRAAKWRKFLKMTTGWMFFICCLLGPDLLPAQSLKDLLAQLPQANPELRALYLDYQAALAVAPQVSQLPDPELKLGWYTLSPETRLGPQRLWWILNQKLPWPGKLKAQEELALTRATPLLEKVAVRQLLL
;
A
#
# COMPACT_ATOMS: atom_id res chain seq x y z
N MET A 1 -2.17 95.18 -5.86
CA MET A 1 -1.25 94.46 -4.95
C MET A 1 -2.13 93.63 -4.03
N ASN A 2 -2.52 92.40 -4.38
CA ASN A 2 -1.77 91.20 -4.01
C ASN A 2 -2.35 90.00 -4.79
N ILE A 3 -1.64 89.51 -5.81
CA ILE A 3 -2.03 88.33 -6.63
C ILE A 3 -1.12 87.12 -6.30
N LEU A 4 -0.40 87.16 -5.17
CA LEU A 4 0.73 86.25 -4.89
C LEU A 4 0.52 85.31 -3.68
N LEU A 5 -0.70 84.87 -3.37
CA LEU A 5 -0.91 83.89 -2.28
C LEU A 5 -1.75 82.65 -2.64
N HIS A 6 -2.28 82.53 -3.86
CA HIS A 6 -3.19 81.41 -4.20
C HIS A 6 -2.49 80.19 -4.84
N ARG A 7 -1.17 80.19 -5.05
CA ARG A 7 -0.47 79.19 -5.89
C ARG A 7 0.39 78.17 -5.13
N GLN A 8 0.14 77.92 -3.83
CA GLN A 8 0.99 77.05 -3.01
C GLN A 8 0.29 75.91 -2.24
N ALA A 9 -1.04 75.81 -2.25
CA ALA A 9 -1.76 74.74 -1.52
C ALA A 9 -2.03 73.45 -2.35
N LEU A 10 -1.68 73.44 -3.64
CA LEU A 10 -2.00 72.33 -4.55
C LEU A 10 -1.23 71.00 -4.28
N PRO A 11 0.06 70.98 -3.86
CA PRO A 11 0.80 69.73 -3.76
C PRO A 11 0.45 68.90 -2.51
N GLU A 12 0.18 69.53 -1.36
CA GLU A 12 -0.15 68.88 -0.08
C GLU A 12 -1.45 68.04 -0.17
N ILE A 13 -2.53 68.63 -0.70
CA ILE A 13 -3.84 67.96 -0.87
C ILE A 13 -3.72 66.76 -1.84
N TRP A 14 -2.81 66.84 -2.81
CA TRP A 14 -2.58 65.81 -3.82
C TRP A 14 -1.96 64.52 -3.27
N HIS A 15 -1.28 64.58 -2.12
CA HIS A 15 -0.69 63.42 -1.45
C HIS A 15 -1.70 62.69 -0.55
N GLU A 16 -2.52 63.42 0.21
CA GLU A 16 -3.52 62.81 1.09
C GLU A 16 -4.66 62.14 0.32
N GLN A 17 -5.13 62.77 -0.76
CA GLN A 17 -6.18 62.18 -1.59
C GLN A 17 -5.73 60.91 -2.30
N ARG A 18 -4.45 60.84 -2.73
CA ARG A 18 -3.89 59.61 -3.29
C ARG A 18 -3.89 58.51 -2.24
N ALA A 19 -3.34 58.72 -1.05
CA ALA A 19 -3.30 57.67 -0.02
C ALA A 19 -4.69 57.11 0.33
N ALA A 20 -5.72 57.95 0.44
CA ALA A 20 -7.09 57.50 0.69
C ALA A 20 -7.69 56.71 -0.49
N LYS A 21 -7.46 57.17 -1.72
CA LYS A 21 -7.94 56.51 -2.95
C LYS A 21 -7.25 55.16 -3.16
N TRP A 22 -5.95 55.08 -2.90
CA TRP A 22 -5.15 53.86 -2.95
C TRP A 22 -5.57 52.84 -1.89
N ARG A 23 -5.92 53.25 -0.67
CA ARG A 23 -6.47 52.34 0.37
C ARG A 23 -7.82 51.74 -0.02
N LYS A 24 -8.73 52.54 -0.60
CA LYS A 24 -10.03 52.05 -1.10
C LYS A 24 -9.84 51.11 -2.29
N PHE A 25 -8.91 51.44 -3.19
CA PHE A 25 -8.56 50.60 -4.33
C PHE A 25 -7.98 49.26 -3.88
N LEU A 26 -7.05 49.25 -2.91
CA LEU A 26 -6.46 48.03 -2.37
C LEU A 26 -7.52 47.10 -1.76
N LYS A 27 -8.40 47.64 -0.91
CA LYS A 27 -9.51 46.87 -0.31
C LYS A 27 -10.48 46.32 -1.35
N MET A 28 -10.75 47.08 -2.41
CA MET A 28 -11.59 46.65 -3.52
C MET A 28 -10.93 45.52 -4.32
N THR A 29 -9.61 45.61 -4.56
CA THR A 29 -8.87 44.56 -5.27
C THR A 29 -8.77 43.26 -4.48
N THR A 30 -8.60 43.32 -3.16
CA THR A 30 -8.59 42.12 -2.30
C THR A 30 -9.96 41.44 -2.29
N GLY A 31 -11.05 42.22 -2.22
CA GLY A 31 -12.42 41.71 -2.30
C GLY A 31 -12.73 41.07 -3.66
N TRP A 32 -12.31 41.71 -4.76
CA TRP A 32 -12.46 41.16 -6.11
C TRP A 32 -11.63 39.89 -6.33
N MET A 33 -10.42 39.82 -5.77
CA MET A 33 -9.57 38.62 -5.85
C MET A 33 -10.25 37.43 -5.15
N PHE A 34 -10.86 37.66 -3.99
CA PHE A 34 -11.60 36.62 -3.26
C PHE A 34 -12.87 36.19 -4.00
N PHE A 35 -13.58 37.16 -4.58
CA PHE A 35 -14.80 36.90 -5.37
C PHE A 35 -14.51 36.10 -6.64
N ILE A 36 -13.43 36.43 -7.36
CA ILE A 36 -12.95 35.70 -8.54
C ILE A 36 -12.48 34.30 -8.16
N CYS A 37 -11.77 34.14 -7.03
CA CYS A 37 -11.35 32.83 -6.53
C CYS A 37 -12.56 31.93 -6.19
N CYS A 38 -13.62 32.48 -5.59
CA CYS A 38 -14.85 31.75 -5.31
C CYS A 38 -15.63 31.39 -6.58
N LEU A 39 -15.64 32.25 -7.60
CA LEU A 39 -16.34 32.01 -8.86
C LEU A 39 -15.65 30.97 -9.75
N LEU A 40 -14.33 30.82 -9.67
CA LEU A 40 -13.57 29.82 -10.44
C LEU A 40 -13.33 28.50 -9.69
N GLY A 41 -13.64 28.41 -8.39
CA GLY A 41 -13.28 27.28 -7.53
C GLY A 41 -14.07 25.97 -7.66
N PRO A 42 -15.39 25.95 -7.94
CA PRO A 42 -16.19 24.74 -7.68
C PRO A 42 -15.95 23.58 -8.66
N ASP A 43 -15.46 23.85 -9.88
CA ASP A 43 -15.28 22.82 -10.92
C ASP A 43 -13.87 22.21 -10.97
N LEU A 44 -12.92 22.72 -10.16
CA LEU A 44 -11.51 22.28 -10.17
C LEU A 44 -11.24 21.03 -9.32
N LEU A 45 -12.19 20.61 -8.49
CA LEU A 45 -12.09 19.39 -7.70
C LEU A 45 -13.06 18.36 -8.27
N PRO A 46 -12.58 17.35 -9.03
CA PRO A 46 -13.46 16.27 -9.44
C PRO A 46 -14.02 15.61 -8.17
N ALA A 47 -15.35 15.62 -8.04
CA ALA A 47 -16.02 14.82 -7.01
C ALA A 47 -15.59 13.36 -7.21
N GLN A 48 -15.12 12.71 -6.13
CA GLN A 48 -14.68 11.33 -6.22
C GLN A 48 -15.83 10.48 -6.77
N SER A 49 -15.59 9.76 -7.85
CA SER A 49 -16.64 8.94 -8.43
C SER A 49 -16.96 7.81 -7.45
N LEU A 50 -18.24 7.41 -7.38
CA LEU A 50 -18.65 6.27 -6.54
C LEU A 50 -17.81 5.02 -6.86
N LYS A 51 -17.43 4.84 -8.12
CA LYS A 51 -16.57 3.74 -8.57
C LYS A 51 -15.18 3.81 -7.96
N ASP A 52 -14.58 4.99 -7.86
CA ASP A 52 -13.26 5.17 -7.27
C ASP A 52 -13.28 4.91 -5.76
N LEU A 53 -14.34 5.35 -5.07
CA LEU A 53 -14.54 5.05 -3.65
C LEU A 53 -14.73 3.55 -3.42
N LEU A 54 -15.58 2.89 -4.21
CA LEU A 54 -15.78 1.43 -4.14
C LEU A 54 -14.49 0.65 -4.45
N ALA A 55 -13.64 1.15 -5.35
CA ALA A 55 -12.34 0.55 -5.65
C ALA A 55 -11.33 0.69 -4.49
N GLN A 56 -11.47 1.73 -3.66
CA GLN A 56 -10.61 2.00 -2.51
C GLN A 56 -11.09 1.32 -1.21
N LEU A 57 -12.39 0.98 -1.11
CA LEU A 57 -12.98 0.30 0.06
C LEU A 57 -12.27 -1.00 0.51
N PRO A 58 -11.84 -1.91 -0.38
CA PRO A 58 -11.17 -3.14 0.03
C PRO A 58 -9.84 -2.88 0.75
N GLN A 59 -9.16 -1.79 0.39
CA GLN A 59 -7.90 -1.38 1.02
C GLN A 59 -8.14 -0.62 2.33
N ALA A 60 -9.26 0.09 2.41
CA ALA A 60 -9.64 0.87 3.59
C ALA A 60 -10.21 0.00 4.73
N ASN A 61 -10.84 -1.14 4.43
CA ASN A 61 -11.45 -2.00 5.45
C ASN A 61 -10.44 -3.02 6.03
N PRO A 62 -10.00 -2.86 7.30
CA PRO A 62 -9.00 -3.75 7.91
C PRO A 62 -9.54 -5.18 8.14
N GLU A 63 -10.84 -5.37 8.37
CA GLU A 63 -11.42 -6.68 8.60
C GLU A 63 -11.46 -7.52 7.32
N LEU A 64 -11.86 -6.91 6.21
CA LEU A 64 -11.84 -7.57 4.90
C LEU A 64 -10.42 -7.94 4.50
N ARG A 65 -9.46 -7.06 4.78
CA ARG A 65 -8.03 -7.34 4.58
C ARG A 65 -7.54 -8.51 5.44
N ALA A 66 -7.94 -8.58 6.71
CA ALA A 66 -7.58 -9.69 7.59
C ALA A 66 -8.09 -11.03 7.05
N LEU A 67 -9.38 -11.11 6.66
CA LEU A 67 -9.96 -12.32 6.08
C LEU A 67 -9.26 -12.74 4.78
N TYR A 68 -8.86 -11.79 3.95
CA TYR A 68 -8.14 -12.07 2.72
C TYR A 68 -6.72 -12.61 3.01
N LEU A 69 -6.03 -12.06 4.00
CA LEU A 69 -4.72 -12.56 4.44
C LEU A 69 -4.84 -13.98 5.03
N ASP A 70 -5.90 -14.27 5.79
CA ASP A 70 -6.16 -15.63 6.29
C ASP A 70 -6.37 -16.63 5.14
N TYR A 71 -7.13 -16.23 4.11
CA TYR A 71 -7.29 -17.04 2.89
C TYR A 71 -5.96 -17.27 2.17
N GLN A 72 -5.14 -16.22 2.00
CA GLN A 72 -3.83 -16.34 1.39
C GLN A 72 -2.89 -17.25 2.19
N ALA A 73 -2.90 -17.13 3.52
CA ALA A 73 -2.13 -18.00 4.41
C ALA A 73 -2.57 -19.47 4.27
N ALA A 74 -3.88 -19.73 4.18
CA ALA A 74 -4.40 -21.07 3.95
C ALA A 74 -3.99 -21.64 2.58
N LEU A 75 -4.00 -20.82 1.52
CA LEU A 75 -3.53 -21.24 0.20
C LEU A 75 -2.03 -21.57 0.18
N ALA A 76 -1.21 -20.84 0.94
CA ALA A 76 0.24 -21.08 1.00
C ALA A 76 0.60 -22.45 1.59
N VAL A 77 -0.31 -23.09 2.33
CA VAL A 77 -0.10 -24.44 2.89
C VAL A 77 -0.12 -25.52 1.81
N ALA A 78 -0.92 -25.36 0.75
CA ALA A 78 -1.07 -26.36 -0.31
C ALA A 78 0.28 -26.73 -0.98
N PRO A 79 1.10 -25.78 -1.49
CA PRO A 79 2.41 -26.10 -2.05
C PRO A 79 3.41 -26.57 -0.98
N GLN A 80 3.20 -26.27 0.30
CA GLN A 80 4.09 -26.73 1.37
C GLN A 80 3.89 -28.22 1.67
N VAL A 81 2.64 -28.71 1.65
CA VAL A 81 2.33 -30.12 1.92
C VAL A 81 2.48 -31.02 0.70
N SER A 82 2.48 -30.45 -0.52
CA SER A 82 2.68 -31.21 -1.76
C SER A 82 4.15 -31.48 -2.11
N GLN A 83 5.08 -30.94 -1.32
CA GLN A 83 6.52 -31.13 -1.50
C GLN A 83 7.01 -32.46 -0.93
N LEU A 84 8.09 -32.96 -1.53
CA LEU A 84 8.79 -34.12 -0.99
C LEU A 84 9.42 -33.76 0.36
N PRO A 85 9.46 -34.70 1.33
CA PRO A 85 10.18 -34.50 2.57
C PRO A 85 11.65 -34.16 2.31
N ASP A 86 12.19 -33.28 3.17
CA ASP A 86 13.57 -32.83 3.07
C ASP A 86 14.56 -33.99 3.15
N PRO A 87 15.62 -33.99 2.32
CA PRO A 87 16.65 -35.00 2.37
C PRO A 87 17.58 -34.78 3.58
N GLU A 88 17.91 -35.87 4.28
CA GLU A 88 18.88 -35.88 5.37
C GLU A 88 20.26 -36.24 4.82
N LEU A 89 21.23 -35.33 4.96
CA LEU A 89 22.65 -35.61 4.74
C LEU A 89 23.33 -35.85 6.09
N LYS A 90 23.94 -37.03 6.24
CA LYS A 90 24.76 -37.38 7.41
C LYS A 90 26.21 -37.48 6.98
N LEU A 91 27.09 -36.81 7.70
CA LEU A 91 28.54 -36.84 7.51
C LEU A 91 29.18 -37.37 8.79
N GLY A 92 30.23 -38.17 8.68
CA GLY A 92 30.95 -38.66 9.84
C GLY A 92 32.39 -39.04 9.55
N TRP A 93 33.19 -39.06 10.62
CA TRP A 93 34.58 -39.49 10.61
C TRP A 93 34.70 -40.76 11.45
N TYR A 94 35.45 -41.75 10.95
CA TYR A 94 35.70 -42.99 11.68
C TYR A 94 36.87 -42.80 12.65
N THR A 95 36.62 -42.98 13.96
CA THR A 95 37.67 -42.99 15.00
C THR A 95 38.57 -44.21 14.85
N LEU A 96 38.00 -45.35 14.48
CA LEU A 96 38.69 -46.57 14.08
C LEU A 96 38.17 -46.95 12.70
N SER A 97 39.02 -46.80 11.70
CA SER A 97 38.67 -47.11 10.31
C SER A 97 38.49 -48.62 10.14
N PRO A 98 37.35 -49.09 9.59
CA PRO A 98 37.23 -50.48 9.19
C PRO A 98 38.23 -50.77 8.07
N GLU A 99 38.92 -51.90 8.15
CA GLU A 99 39.76 -52.36 7.03
C GLU A 99 38.86 -52.83 5.90
N THR A 100 38.81 -52.07 4.82
CA THR A 100 38.17 -52.51 3.58
C THR A 100 39.21 -53.12 2.66
N ARG A 101 38.77 -53.90 1.67
CA ARG A 101 39.65 -54.48 0.64
C ARG A 101 40.45 -53.42 -0.14
N LEU A 102 40.09 -52.13 -0.02
CA LEU A 102 40.74 -50.96 -0.61
C LEU A 102 41.46 -50.07 0.43
N GLY A 103 41.59 -50.53 1.68
CA GLY A 103 42.23 -49.78 2.78
C GLY A 103 41.24 -49.14 3.78
N PRO A 104 41.74 -48.39 4.77
CA PRO A 104 40.92 -47.82 5.84
C PRO A 104 40.06 -46.65 5.36
N GLN A 105 38.74 -46.73 5.57
CA GLN A 105 37.83 -45.61 5.32
C GLN A 105 37.84 -44.63 6.49
N ARG A 106 38.13 -43.35 6.25
CA ARG A 106 38.22 -42.29 7.28
C ARG A 106 36.99 -41.40 7.36
N LEU A 107 36.30 -41.22 6.23
CA LEU A 107 35.13 -40.37 6.08
C LEU A 107 33.97 -41.16 5.47
N TRP A 108 32.76 -40.85 5.89
CA TRP A 108 31.55 -41.38 5.28
C TRP A 108 30.48 -40.31 5.21
N TRP A 109 29.59 -40.49 4.24
CA TRP A 109 28.42 -39.66 4.07
C TRP A 109 27.24 -40.51 3.60
N ILE A 110 26.04 -40.17 4.04
CA ILE A 110 24.80 -40.87 3.71
C ILE A 110 23.75 -39.81 3.37
N LEU A 111 23.13 -39.93 2.20
CA LEU A 111 21.96 -39.15 1.79
C LEU A 111 20.72 -40.03 1.95
N ASN A 112 19.73 -39.56 2.71
CA ASN A 112 18.48 -40.27 2.92
C ASN A 112 17.29 -39.38 2.55
N GLN A 113 16.40 -39.86 1.66
CA GLN A 113 15.19 -39.15 1.25
C GLN A 113 14.00 -40.10 1.31
N LYS A 114 12.93 -39.68 1.99
CA LYS A 114 11.68 -40.43 2.06
C LYS A 114 10.87 -40.19 0.77
N LEU A 115 10.51 -41.27 0.08
CA LEU A 115 9.62 -41.20 -1.09
C LEU A 115 8.22 -41.68 -0.71
N PRO A 116 7.22 -40.78 -0.62
CA PRO A 116 5.84 -41.16 -0.36
C PRO A 116 5.23 -41.90 -1.56
N TRP A 117 4.18 -42.67 -1.31
CA TRP A 117 3.45 -43.36 -2.37
C TRP A 117 2.87 -42.38 -3.39
N PRO A 118 2.86 -42.71 -4.69
CA PRO A 118 2.29 -41.86 -5.71
C PRO A 118 0.84 -41.52 -5.37
N GLY A 119 0.48 -40.24 -5.48
CA GLY A 119 -0.86 -39.74 -5.16
C GLY A 119 -1.05 -39.20 -3.74
N LYS A 120 -0.22 -39.58 -2.76
CA LYS A 120 -0.35 -39.08 -1.38
C LYS A 120 -0.17 -37.56 -1.28
N LEU A 121 0.85 -37.01 -1.96
CA LEU A 121 1.15 -35.57 -1.95
C LEU A 121 0.02 -34.76 -2.59
N LYS A 122 -0.55 -35.25 -3.71
CA LYS A 122 -1.70 -34.62 -4.37
C LYS A 122 -2.93 -34.61 -3.48
N ALA A 123 -3.23 -35.73 -2.81
CA ALA A 123 -4.35 -35.80 -1.88
C ALA A 123 -4.20 -34.82 -0.70
N GLN A 124 -2.97 -34.60 -0.21
CA GLN A 124 -2.69 -33.62 0.83
C GLN A 124 -2.87 -32.18 0.34
N GLU A 125 -2.43 -31.90 -0.89
CA GLU A 125 -2.64 -30.61 -1.55
C GLU A 125 -4.13 -30.28 -1.73
N GLU A 126 -4.90 -31.21 -2.30
CA GLU A 126 -6.34 -31.05 -2.51
C GLU A 126 -7.08 -30.82 -1.19
N LEU A 127 -6.69 -31.53 -0.13
CA LEU A 127 -7.25 -31.35 1.20
C LEU A 127 -6.91 -29.97 1.79
N ALA A 128 -5.69 -29.45 1.56
CA ALA A 128 -5.32 -28.10 1.97
C ALA A 128 -6.12 -27.03 1.19
N LEU A 129 -6.29 -27.19 -0.12
CA LEU A 129 -7.08 -26.29 -0.95
C LEU A 129 -8.56 -26.30 -0.54
N THR A 130 -9.12 -27.47 -0.26
CA THR A 130 -10.51 -27.61 0.23
C THR A 130 -10.73 -26.93 1.57
N ARG A 131 -9.69 -26.79 2.40
CA ARG A 131 -9.76 -26.01 3.65
C ARG A 131 -9.73 -24.49 3.42
N ALA A 132 -9.16 -24.04 2.30
CA ALA A 132 -9.09 -22.62 1.95
C ALA A 132 -10.40 -22.10 1.34
N THR A 133 -11.18 -22.94 0.65
CA THR A 133 -12.45 -22.54 0.02
C THR A 133 -13.46 -21.83 0.94
N PRO A 134 -13.75 -22.29 2.19
CA PRO A 134 -14.69 -21.58 3.06
C PRO A 134 -14.18 -20.20 3.49
N LEU A 135 -12.86 -19.95 3.48
CA LEU A 135 -12.31 -18.62 3.78
C LEU A 135 -12.58 -17.64 2.64
N LEU A 136 -12.51 -18.11 1.39
CA LEU A 136 -12.91 -17.30 0.24
C LEU A 136 -14.39 -16.93 0.28
N GLU A 137 -15.25 -17.87 0.67
CA GLU A 137 -16.68 -17.60 0.86
C GLU A 137 -16.92 -16.53 1.93
N LYS A 138 -16.18 -16.58 3.06
CA LYS A 138 -16.26 -15.53 4.10
C LYS A 138 -15.85 -14.15 3.56
N VAL A 139 -14.81 -14.07 2.74
CA VAL A 139 -14.38 -12.81 2.10
C VAL A 139 -15.49 -12.29 1.18
N ALA A 140 -16.09 -13.15 0.36
CA ALA A 140 -17.17 -12.78 -0.55
C ALA A 140 -18.41 -12.28 0.19
N VAL A 141 -18.83 -12.97 1.25
CA VAL A 141 -19.95 -12.53 2.11
C VAL A 141 -19.65 -11.18 2.74
N ARG A 142 -18.42 -10.95 3.23
CA ARG A 142 -18.06 -9.67 3.84
C ARG A 142 -18.07 -8.53 2.81
N GLN A 143 -17.64 -8.79 1.58
CA GLN A 143 -17.71 -7.82 0.48
C GLN A 143 -19.13 -7.39 0.15
N LEU A 144 -20.11 -8.30 0.24
CA LEU A 144 -21.52 -7.99 -0.02
C LEU A 144 -22.18 -7.13 1.08
N LEU A 145 -21.60 -7.09 2.28
CA LEU A 145 -22.11 -6.32 3.42
C LEU A 145 -21.61 -4.86 3.46
N LEU A 146 -20.83 -4.44 2.45
CA LEU A 146 -20.27 -3.10 2.31
C LEU A 146 -20.93 -2.37 1.15
#